data_AF-A0A8R2C5N4-F1
#
_entry.id   AF-A0A8R2C5N4-F1
#
_cell.length_a   1.000
_cell.length_b   1.000
_cell.length_c   1.000
_cell.angle_alpha   90.00
_cell.angle_beta   90.00
_cell.angle_gamma   90.00
#
_symmetry.space_group_name_H-M   'P 1'
#
loop_
_entity.id
_entity.type
_entity.pdbx_description
1 polymer ?
#
loop_
_entity_poly.entity_id
_entity_poly.type
_entity_poly.pdbx_seq_one_letter_code
_entity_poly.pdbx_strand_id
1 'polypeptide(L)'
;MLSLIYLACLVPAFALTDIDIKCMANNEEHLSNDRLLGTWYIMYTFSFMGGVIPTTACTNITITKPTAEDLQLFKDEYLAPGLPYSFEDNPVLSTKGQENGMLIGNNRAKFYVLKPNDGFLNPFGYEVQAYQFLTEKFVMHTPCPLRGNRRMLLSNDRHATVEEMERVIKNTRELNILERNRFCA
;
A
#
# COMPACT_ATOMS: atom_id res chain seq x y z
N MET A 1 -55.15 -2.74 6.43
CA MET A 1 -54.13 -2.15 5.53
C MET A 1 -53.35 -1.11 6.33
N LEU A 2 -52.09 -1.40 6.67
CA LEU A 2 -51.08 -0.39 7.02
C LEU A 2 -49.73 -1.11 6.92
N SER A 3 -49.18 -1.09 5.71
CA SER A 3 -47.87 -1.62 5.40
C SER A 3 -46.82 -0.73 6.06
N LEU A 4 -46.04 -1.28 6.99
CA LEU A 4 -44.80 -0.66 7.44
C LEU A 4 -43.83 -0.60 6.26
N ILE A 5 -43.55 0.61 5.80
CA ILE A 5 -42.47 0.89 4.85
C ILE A 5 -41.16 0.72 5.63
N TYR A 6 -40.47 -0.39 5.40
CA TYR A 6 -39.07 -0.55 5.80
C TYR A 6 -38.24 0.44 4.98
N LEU A 7 -37.89 1.58 5.58
CA LEU A 7 -36.84 2.44 5.08
C LEU A 7 -35.50 1.75 5.37
N ALA A 8 -35.09 0.84 4.49
CA ALA A 8 -33.71 0.38 4.48
C ALA A 8 -32.84 1.58 4.07
N CYS A 9 -32.25 2.26 5.07
CA CYS A 9 -31.14 3.18 4.82
C CYS A 9 -30.01 2.37 4.20
N LEU A 10 -29.92 2.37 2.87
CA LEU A 10 -28.74 1.99 2.13
C LEU A 10 -27.68 3.08 2.36
N VAL A 11 -27.09 3.11 3.55
CA VAL A 11 -25.80 3.76 3.72
C VAL A 11 -24.82 2.89 2.93
N PRO A 12 -24.12 3.42 1.92
CA PRO A 12 -23.03 2.67 1.30
C PRO A 12 -22.04 2.37 2.42
N ALA A 13 -21.99 1.11 2.86
CA ALA A 13 -21.04 0.70 3.86
C ALA A 13 -19.66 0.77 3.22
N PHE A 14 -18.84 1.74 3.63
CA PHE A 14 -17.40 1.81 3.35
C PHE A 14 -16.69 0.71 4.17
N ALA A 15 -17.14 -0.52 3.99
CA ALA A 15 -16.75 -1.66 4.80
C ALA A 15 -15.52 -2.34 4.19
N LEU A 16 -14.58 -2.66 5.06
CA LEU A 16 -13.45 -3.54 4.74
C LEU A 16 -13.96 -4.87 4.18
N THR A 17 -13.32 -5.37 3.13
CA THR A 17 -13.59 -6.74 2.68
C THR A 17 -12.97 -7.75 3.66
N ASP A 18 -13.42 -9.01 3.64
CA ASP A 18 -12.79 -10.08 4.43
C ASP A 18 -11.29 -10.25 4.11
N ILE A 19 -10.90 -9.93 2.88
CA ILE A 19 -9.50 -9.93 2.44
C ILE A 19 -8.72 -8.86 3.19
N ASP A 20 -9.27 -7.65 3.27
CA ASP A 20 -8.64 -6.52 3.95
C ASP A 20 -8.53 -6.80 5.45
N ILE A 21 -9.62 -7.25 6.09
CA ILE A 21 -9.67 -7.59 7.50
C ILE A 21 -8.59 -8.62 7.84
N LYS A 22 -8.52 -9.71 7.06
CA LYS A 22 -7.52 -10.75 7.26
C LYS A 22 -6.10 -10.24 7.02
N CYS A 23 -5.90 -9.39 6.03
CA CYS A 23 -4.58 -8.80 5.77
C CYS A 23 -4.12 -7.91 6.93
N MET A 24 -5.02 -7.05 7.44
CA MET A 24 -4.75 -6.18 8.58
C MET A 24 -4.45 -6.99 9.84
N ALA A 25 -5.23 -8.03 10.13
CA ALA A 25 -5.01 -8.92 11.27
C ALA A 25 -3.63 -9.62 11.20
N ASN A 26 -3.17 -10.00 10.01
CA ASN A 26 -1.85 -10.61 9.83
C ASN A 26 -0.70 -9.59 9.83
N ASN A 27 -0.98 -8.28 9.92
CA ASN A 27 0.00 -7.20 9.81
C ASN A 27 -0.29 -6.10 10.85
N GLU A 28 -0.66 -6.52 12.06
CA GLU A 28 -1.05 -5.64 13.16
C GLU A 28 0.15 -5.01 13.89
N GLU A 29 1.38 -5.43 13.60
CA GLU A 29 2.54 -4.89 14.30
C GLU A 29 2.72 -3.40 14.01
N HIS A 30 3.06 -2.64 15.05
CA HIS A 30 3.25 -1.21 14.94
C HIS A 30 4.39 -0.85 13.97
N LEU A 31 4.10 0.05 13.04
CA LEU A 31 5.05 0.63 12.11
C LEU A 31 4.60 2.05 11.74
N SER A 32 5.23 3.05 12.37
CA SER A 32 5.02 4.46 12.01
C SER A 32 5.35 4.74 10.54
N ASN A 33 4.54 5.54 9.87
CA ASN A 33 4.78 5.98 8.50
C ASN A 33 6.05 6.82 8.35
N ASP A 34 6.54 7.43 9.44
CA ASP A 34 7.78 8.19 9.44
C ASP A 34 9.00 7.36 9.08
N ARG A 35 8.95 6.05 9.37
CA ARG A 35 10.01 5.12 8.97
C ARG A 35 10.05 4.89 7.46
N LEU A 36 8.96 5.16 6.76
CA LEU A 36 8.85 5.00 5.31
C LEU A 36 9.23 6.27 4.54
N LEU A 37 9.52 7.39 5.21
CA LEU A 37 9.91 8.64 4.53
C LEU A 37 11.16 8.44 3.68
N GLY A 38 11.18 9.08 2.50
CA GLY A 38 12.27 9.02 1.54
C GLY A 38 11.88 8.30 0.24
N THR A 39 12.89 7.97 -0.55
CA THR A 39 12.71 7.31 -1.84
C THR A 39 13.03 5.83 -1.73
N TRP A 40 12.10 5.00 -2.20
CA TRP A 40 12.18 3.54 -2.21
C TRP A 40 12.15 3.03 -3.64
N TYR A 41 13.24 2.42 -4.08
CA TYR A 41 13.37 1.82 -5.40
C TYR A 41 12.81 0.40 -5.39
N ILE A 42 12.01 0.08 -6.40
CA ILE A 42 11.45 -1.27 -6.57
C ILE A 42 12.56 -2.15 -7.15
N MET A 43 13.14 -3.02 -6.32
CA MET A 43 14.23 -3.90 -6.72
C MET A 43 13.73 -5.15 -7.43
N TYR A 44 12.75 -5.81 -6.80
CA TYR A 44 12.11 -7.01 -7.33
C TYR A 44 10.60 -6.92 -7.19
N THR A 45 9.89 -7.49 -8.17
CA THR A 45 8.50 -7.91 -8.00
C THR A 45 8.43 -9.43 -7.98
N PHE A 46 7.64 -9.98 -7.06
CA PHE A 46 7.39 -11.40 -6.90
C PHE A 46 5.92 -11.69 -7.24
N SER A 47 5.63 -12.71 -8.04
CA SER A 47 4.27 -13.12 -8.36
C SER A 47 4.10 -14.63 -8.58
N PHE A 48 2.88 -15.13 -8.41
CA PHE A 48 2.56 -16.56 -8.61
C PHE A 48 2.49 -16.97 -10.08
N MET A 49 2.07 -16.05 -10.96
CA MET A 49 2.12 -16.23 -12.41
C MET A 49 3.19 -15.30 -12.98
N GLY A 50 4.21 -15.86 -13.63
CA GLY A 50 5.22 -15.12 -14.37
C GLY A 50 4.58 -14.29 -15.46
N GLY A 51 4.39 -13.00 -15.18
CA GLY A 51 3.72 -12.07 -16.08
C GLY A 51 4.28 -10.66 -16.04
N VAL A 52 5.45 -10.49 -15.42
CA VAL A 52 6.12 -9.19 -15.38
C VAL A 52 7.31 -9.26 -16.31
N ILE A 53 7.22 -8.57 -17.44
CA ILE A 53 8.31 -8.47 -18.41
C ILE A 53 9.50 -7.82 -17.67
N PRO A 54 10.70 -8.43 -17.67
CA PRO A 54 11.89 -7.81 -17.12
C PRO A 54 12.09 -6.44 -17.77
N THR A 55 12.17 -5.40 -16.95
CA THR A 55 12.41 -4.04 -17.43
C THR A 55 13.74 -3.54 -16.87
N THR A 56 14.45 -2.73 -17.65
CA THR A 56 15.61 -1.96 -17.16
C THR A 56 15.18 -0.68 -16.43
N ALA A 57 13.86 -0.46 -16.29
CA ALA A 57 13.30 0.72 -15.67
C ALA A 57 13.31 0.58 -14.14
N CYS A 58 14.25 1.28 -13.49
CA CYS A 58 14.30 1.35 -12.04
C CYS A 58 13.24 2.35 -11.53
N THR A 59 12.05 1.81 -11.27
CA THR A 59 10.90 2.57 -10.74
C THR A 59 11.09 2.82 -9.25
N ASN A 60 10.61 3.96 -8.77
CA ASN A 60 10.64 4.30 -7.35
C ASN A 60 9.28 4.77 -6.84
N ILE A 61 9.14 4.75 -5.53
CA ILE A 61 8.06 5.32 -4.75
C ILE A 61 8.72 6.35 -3.83
N THR A 62 8.25 7.59 -3.87
CA THR A 62 8.73 8.64 -2.96
C THR A 62 7.66 8.92 -1.92
N ILE A 63 8.06 8.89 -0.65
CA ILE A 63 7.16 9.07 0.49
C ILE A 63 7.58 10.32 1.26
N THR A 64 6.66 11.25 1.43
CA THR A 64 6.91 12.56 2.08
C THR A 64 5.85 12.87 3.12
N LYS A 65 6.16 13.82 4.01
CA LYS A 65 5.15 14.40 4.90
C LYS A 65 4.16 15.22 4.07
N PRO A 66 2.85 15.11 4.34
CA PRO A 66 1.85 15.95 3.68
C PRO A 66 1.94 17.38 4.20
N THR A 67 1.60 18.35 3.35
CA THR A 67 1.32 19.70 3.81
C THR A 67 -0.08 19.79 4.42
N ALA A 68 -0.40 20.91 5.08
CA ALA A 68 -1.75 21.16 5.56
C ALA A 68 -2.76 21.24 4.40
N GLU A 69 -2.35 21.78 3.26
CA GLU A 69 -3.18 21.86 2.05
C GLU A 69 -3.47 20.47 1.47
N ASP A 70 -2.48 19.58 1.45
CA ASP A 70 -2.67 18.19 1.03
C ASP A 70 -3.70 17.49 1.93
N LEU A 71 -3.55 17.59 3.26
CA LEU A 71 -4.49 16.97 4.18
C LEU A 71 -5.92 17.50 4.00
N GLN A 72 -6.06 18.81 3.79
CA GLN A 72 -7.37 19.41 3.58
C GLN A 72 -8.01 18.93 2.27
N LEU A 73 -7.24 18.86 1.19
CA LEU A 73 -7.70 18.33 -0.11
C LEU A 73 -8.28 16.92 0.02
N PHE A 74 -7.58 16.02 0.73
CA PHE A 74 -8.07 14.65 0.93
C PHE A 74 -9.32 14.61 1.81
N LYS A 75 -9.36 15.40 2.89
CA LYS A 75 -10.55 15.47 3.76
C LYS A 75 -11.78 15.98 3.04
N ASP A 76 -11.63 17.01 2.20
CA ASP A 76 -12.72 17.64 1.47
C ASP A 76 -13.33 16.73 0.40
N GLU A 77 -12.52 15.88 -0.22
CA GLU A 77 -13.01 14.90 -1.21
C GLU A 77 -13.65 13.68 -0.52
N TYR A 78 -13.01 13.15 0.51
CA TYR A 78 -13.39 11.92 1.19
C TYR A 78 -14.20 12.20 2.47
N LEU A 79 -15.38 12.81 2.31
CA LEU A 79 -16.27 13.25 3.40
C LEU A 79 -17.25 12.19 3.93
N ALA A 80 -17.02 10.91 3.63
CA ALA A 80 -17.95 9.85 3.96
C ALA A 80 -17.97 9.52 5.47
N PRO A 81 -19.13 9.56 6.15
CA PRO A 81 -19.23 9.03 7.51
C PRO A 81 -18.99 7.52 7.51
N GLY A 82 -18.21 7.03 8.48
CA GLY A 82 -17.94 5.59 8.65
C GLY A 82 -16.78 5.04 7.82
N LEU A 83 -15.89 5.89 7.29
CA LEU A 83 -14.62 5.43 6.72
C LEU A 83 -13.81 4.66 7.79
N PRO A 84 -13.13 3.55 7.42
CA PRO A 84 -12.37 2.73 8.36
C PRO A 84 -10.99 3.30 8.70
N TYR A 85 -10.72 4.55 8.34
CA TYR A 85 -9.45 5.26 8.55
C TYR A 85 -9.69 6.74 8.85
N SER A 86 -8.67 7.38 9.42
CA SER A 86 -8.66 8.82 9.69
C SER A 86 -7.42 9.47 9.08
N PHE A 87 -7.59 10.59 8.38
CA PHE A 87 -6.45 11.36 7.84
C PHE A 87 -5.53 11.95 8.92
N GLU A 88 -5.93 11.90 10.20
CA GLU A 88 -5.06 12.26 11.33
C GLU A 88 -4.12 11.11 11.76
N ASP A 89 -4.38 9.89 11.31
CA ASP A 89 -3.66 8.70 11.77
C ASP A 89 -2.34 8.53 11.00
N ASN A 90 -1.36 9.35 11.36
CA ASN A 90 0.02 9.28 10.88
C ASN A 90 0.12 9.36 9.33
N PRO A 91 -0.45 10.40 8.68
CA PRO A 91 -0.52 10.46 7.23
C PRO A 91 0.85 10.73 6.57
N VAL A 92 1.13 10.05 5.45
CA VAL A 92 2.23 10.38 4.52
C VAL A 92 1.76 10.33 3.07
N LEU A 93 2.30 11.19 2.22
CA LEU A 93 2.07 11.13 0.78
C LEU A 93 2.97 10.09 0.15
N SER A 94 2.45 9.33 -0.80
CA SER A 94 3.17 8.36 -1.61
C SER A 94 2.98 8.71 -3.08
N THR A 95 4.08 8.92 -3.80
CA THR A 95 4.11 9.24 -5.22
C THR A 95 4.88 8.16 -5.97
N LYS A 96 4.25 7.59 -7.01
CA LYS A 96 4.83 6.57 -7.88
C LYS A 96 4.47 6.89 -9.34
N GLY A 97 5.40 7.51 -10.06
CA GLY A 97 5.11 7.96 -11.43
C GLY A 97 4.00 9.01 -11.43
N GLN A 98 2.88 8.71 -12.08
CA GLN A 98 1.68 9.57 -12.09
C GLN A 98 0.66 9.20 -11.00
N GLU A 99 0.85 8.09 -10.29
CA GLU A 99 -0.04 7.67 -9.20
C GLU A 99 0.39 8.37 -7.91
N ASN A 100 -0.50 9.19 -7.34
CA ASN A 100 -0.31 9.80 -6.03
C ASN A 100 -1.40 9.33 -5.07
N GLY A 101 -1.06 9.22 -3.79
CA GLY A 101 -2.00 8.89 -2.75
C GLY A 101 -1.45 9.14 -1.36
N MET A 102 -2.26 8.90 -0.35
CA MET A 102 -1.93 9.04 1.05
C MET A 102 -1.95 7.69 1.74
N LEU A 103 -0.85 7.36 2.42
CA LEU A 103 -0.76 6.23 3.33
C LEU A 103 -1.16 6.67 4.74
N ILE A 104 -2.03 5.90 5.36
CA ILE A 104 -2.65 6.20 6.65
C ILE A 104 -2.60 4.96 7.54
N GLY A 105 -2.32 5.14 8.81
CA GLY A 105 -2.33 4.09 9.83
C GLY A 105 -0.97 3.86 10.49
N ASN A 106 -1.04 3.29 11.69
CA ASN A 106 0.11 3.11 12.58
C ASN A 106 0.70 1.69 12.58
N ASN A 107 0.12 0.76 11.84
CA ASN A 107 0.57 -0.63 11.78
C ASN A 107 1.21 -0.94 10.43
N ARG A 108 1.76 -2.14 10.27
CA ARG A 108 2.32 -2.59 8.98
C ARG A 108 1.29 -2.52 7.86
N ALA A 109 0.05 -2.93 8.13
CA ALA A 109 -1.07 -2.65 7.23
C ALA A 109 -1.52 -1.19 7.33
N LYS A 110 -1.68 -0.57 6.16
CA LYS A 110 -1.96 0.84 5.97
C LYS A 110 -3.06 1.01 4.94
N PHE A 111 -3.89 2.02 5.12
CA PHE A 111 -4.82 2.46 4.08
C PHE A 111 -4.06 3.33 3.09
N TYR A 112 -4.21 3.04 1.81
CA TYR A 112 -3.75 3.86 0.71
C TYR A 112 -4.96 4.48 0.03
N VAL A 113 -5.11 5.80 0.17
CA VAL A 113 -6.18 6.58 -0.44
C VAL A 113 -5.61 7.29 -1.65
N LEU A 114 -6.24 7.17 -2.82
CA LEU A 114 -5.75 7.84 -4.02
C LEU A 114 -5.91 9.36 -3.91
N LYS A 115 -5.03 10.12 -4.56
CA LYS A 115 -5.18 11.57 -4.64
C LYS A 115 -6.45 11.90 -5.44
N PRO A 116 -7.26 12.87 -5.00
CA PRO A 116 -8.42 13.33 -5.77
C PRO A 116 -8.02 13.72 -7.20
N ASN A 117 -8.82 13.30 -8.19
CA ASN A 117 -8.63 13.53 -9.63
C ASN A 117 -7.54 12.71 -10.36
N ASP A 118 -6.77 11.85 -9.68
CA ASP A 118 -5.74 10.99 -10.31
C ASP A 118 -6.28 9.64 -10.87
N GLY A 119 -7.60 9.41 -10.94
CA GLY A 119 -8.17 8.24 -11.64
C GLY A 119 -9.61 7.86 -11.28
N PHE A 120 -10.34 7.30 -12.25
CA PHE A 120 -11.81 7.14 -12.28
C PHE A 120 -12.36 5.78 -11.79
N LEU A 121 -11.57 4.94 -11.10
CA LEU A 121 -11.87 3.49 -11.03
C LEU A 121 -11.94 2.83 -9.64
N ASN A 122 -11.83 3.55 -8.53
CA ASN A 122 -12.11 2.94 -7.22
C ASN A 122 -13.36 3.55 -6.57
N PRO A 123 -14.53 2.88 -6.63
CA PRO A 123 -15.77 3.37 -6.02
C PRO A 123 -15.70 3.47 -4.49
N PHE A 124 -14.67 2.88 -3.86
CA PHE A 124 -14.44 2.92 -2.41
C PHE A 124 -13.36 3.93 -1.98
N GLY A 125 -12.59 4.47 -2.92
CA GLY A 125 -11.58 5.52 -2.66
C GLY A 125 -10.28 5.06 -1.97
N TYR A 126 -10.15 3.80 -1.54
CA TYR A 126 -8.95 3.30 -0.85
C TYR A 126 -8.63 1.82 -1.12
N GLU A 127 -7.40 1.42 -0.79
CA GLU A 127 -6.92 0.03 -0.73
C GLU A 127 -6.11 -0.22 0.54
N VAL A 128 -6.02 -1.45 1.01
CA VAL A 128 -5.10 -1.81 2.12
C VAL A 128 -3.77 -2.34 1.56
N GLN A 129 -2.66 -1.84 2.11
CA GLN A 129 -1.31 -2.23 1.71
C GLN A 129 -0.46 -2.50 2.96
N ALA A 130 0.32 -3.58 2.95
CA ALA A 130 1.18 -3.96 4.06
C ALA A 130 2.66 -3.66 3.75
N TYR A 131 3.37 -3.12 4.74
CA TYR A 131 4.79 -2.82 4.69
C TYR A 131 5.51 -3.53 5.83
N GLN A 132 6.53 -4.32 5.51
CA GLN A 132 7.35 -5.02 6.49
C GLN A 132 8.82 -4.71 6.24
N PHE A 133 9.49 -4.11 7.22
CA PHE A 133 10.94 -3.97 7.19
C PHE A 133 11.58 -5.36 7.33
N LEU A 134 12.39 -5.73 6.34
CA LEU A 134 13.23 -6.93 6.38
C LEU A 134 14.61 -6.58 6.96
N THR A 135 15.08 -5.36 6.67
CA THR A 135 16.25 -4.71 7.28
C THR A 135 16.03 -3.19 7.25
N GLU A 136 16.95 -2.38 7.77
CA GLU A 136 16.87 -0.91 7.63
C GLU A 136 16.91 -0.42 6.18
N LYS A 137 17.55 -1.18 5.27
CA LYS A 137 17.63 -0.84 3.85
C LYS A 137 16.48 -1.39 3.02
N PHE A 138 15.80 -2.45 3.48
CA PHE A 138 14.89 -3.24 2.66
C PHE A 138 13.50 -3.38 3.30
N VAL A 139 12.49 -3.05 2.51
CA VAL A 139 11.07 -3.16 2.89
C VAL A 139 10.36 -4.07 1.90
N MET A 140 9.57 -5.01 2.41
CA MET A 140 8.60 -5.76 1.63
C MET A 140 7.28 -5.01 1.60
N HIS A 141 6.79 -4.73 0.39
CA HIS A 141 5.47 -4.16 0.14
C HIS A 141 4.53 -5.22 -0.41
N THR A 142 3.34 -5.35 0.19
CA THR A 142 2.32 -6.34 -0.18
C THR A 142 0.95 -5.67 -0.31
N PRO A 143 0.41 -5.54 -1.53
CA PRO A 143 -0.97 -5.11 -1.73
C PRO A 143 -1.94 -6.17 -1.19
N CYS A 144 -2.80 -5.82 -0.22
CA CYS A 144 -3.73 -6.76 0.40
C CYS A 144 -4.79 -7.33 -0.57
N PRO A 145 -5.36 -6.55 -1.51
CA PRO A 145 -6.34 -7.10 -2.48
C PRO A 145 -5.80 -8.29 -3.28
N LEU A 146 -4.47 -8.38 -3.44
CA LEU A 146 -3.79 -9.44 -4.18
C LEU A 146 -3.49 -10.68 -3.32
N ARG A 147 -3.91 -10.73 -2.05
CA ARG A 147 -3.79 -11.89 -1.16
C ARG A 147 -2.37 -12.47 -1.05
N GLY A 148 -1.34 -11.63 -1.18
CA GLY A 148 0.06 -12.06 -1.18
C GLY A 148 0.55 -12.70 -2.48
N ASN A 149 -0.29 -12.79 -3.52
CA ASN A 149 0.11 -13.27 -4.85
C ASN A 149 1.03 -12.29 -5.58
N ARG A 150 1.18 -11.07 -5.07
CA ARG A 150 2.15 -10.09 -5.53
C ARG A 150 2.83 -9.45 -4.33
N ARG A 151 4.15 -9.35 -4.38
CA ARG A 151 4.98 -8.65 -3.40
C ARG A 151 6.07 -7.86 -4.12
N MET A 152 6.54 -6.80 -3.51
CA MET A 152 7.64 -6.00 -4.02
C MET A 152 8.72 -5.88 -2.95
N LEU A 153 9.97 -6.11 -3.33
CA LEU A 153 11.13 -5.78 -2.50
C LEU A 153 11.56 -4.36 -2.85
N LEU A 154 11.46 -3.48 -1.88
CA LEU A 154 11.85 -2.09 -1.97
C LEU A 154 13.17 -1.87 -1.25
N SER A 155 14.01 -0.96 -1.77
CA SER A 155 15.23 -0.52 -1.10
C SER A 155 15.38 0.99 -1.17
N ASN A 156 15.89 1.61 -0.11
CA ASN A 156 16.26 3.03 -0.10
C ASN A 156 17.64 3.31 -0.73
N ASP A 157 18.39 2.25 -1.05
CA ASP A 157 19.65 2.30 -1.79
C ASP A 157 19.41 1.82 -3.23
N ARG A 158 19.49 2.72 -4.21
CA ARG A 158 19.34 2.42 -5.64
C ARG A 158 20.35 1.39 -6.15
N HIS A 159 21.52 1.34 -5.53
CA HIS A 159 22.67 0.54 -5.95
C HIS A 159 22.93 -0.66 -5.03
N ALA A 160 21.93 -1.07 -4.25
CA ALA A 160 21.99 -2.27 -3.43
C ALA A 160 22.53 -3.46 -4.23
N THR A 161 23.50 -4.19 -3.67
CA THR A 161 24.17 -5.23 -4.43
C THR A 161 23.29 -6.46 -4.60
N VAL A 162 23.59 -7.26 -5.62
CA VAL A 162 22.87 -8.54 -5.84
C VAL A 162 23.00 -9.43 -4.61
N GLU A 163 24.17 -9.48 -3.98
CA GLU A 163 24.42 -10.30 -2.79
C GLU A 163 23.60 -9.84 -1.59
N GLU A 164 23.46 -8.53 -1.38
CA GLU A 164 22.58 -7.97 -0.34
C GLU A 164 21.12 -8.37 -0.59
N MET A 165 20.64 -8.17 -1.81
CA MET A 165 19.25 -8.49 -2.19
C MET A 165 18.96 -9.99 -2.08
N GLU A 166 19.83 -10.85 -2.61
CA GLU A 166 19.68 -12.31 -2.55
C GLU A 166 19.71 -12.84 -1.12
N ARG A 167 20.53 -12.25 -0.23
CA ARG A 167 20.55 -12.59 1.19
C ARG A 167 19.20 -12.31 1.86
N VAL A 168 18.62 -11.15 1.58
CA VAL A 168 17.31 -10.77 2.12
C VAL A 168 16.21 -11.68 1.58
N ILE A 169 16.20 -11.96 0.27
CA ILE A 169 15.22 -12.84 -0.37
C ILE A 169 15.28 -14.25 0.23
N LYS A 170 16.48 -14.84 0.29
CA LYS A 170 16.68 -16.20 0.81
C LYS A 170 16.17 -16.36 2.25
N ASN A 171 16.35 -15.34 3.07
CA ASN A 171 15.91 -15.34 4.47
C ASN A 171 14.41 -15.02 4.66
N THR A 172 13.69 -14.71 3.59
CA THR A 172 12.25 -14.37 3.62
C THR A 172 11.44 -15.47 2.94
N ARG A 173 10.91 -16.40 3.73
CA ARG A 173 10.25 -17.64 3.26
C ARG A 173 9.13 -17.35 2.25
N GLU A 174 8.38 -16.27 2.46
CA GLU A 174 7.25 -15.84 1.65
C GLU A 174 7.63 -15.48 0.22
N LEU A 175 8.87 -15.05 -0.02
CA LEU A 175 9.36 -14.66 -1.34
C LEU A 175 9.89 -15.86 -2.14
N ASN A 176 10.41 -16.88 -1.45
CA ASN A 176 11.05 -18.04 -2.08
C ASN A 176 10.10 -18.97 -2.85
N ILE A 177 8.78 -18.81 -2.66
CA ILE A 177 7.75 -19.61 -3.35
C ILE A 177 7.15 -18.90 -4.57
N LEU A 178 7.62 -17.71 -4.88
CA LEU A 178 7.12 -16.87 -5.95
C LEU A 178 8.17 -16.71 -7.05
N GLU A 179 7.73 -16.57 -8.29
CA GLU A 179 8.61 -16.16 -9.37
C GLU A 179 9.00 -14.70 -9.20
N ARG A 180 10.23 -14.33 -9.56
CA ARG A 180 10.78 -12.99 -9.29
C ARG A 180 11.29 -12.31 -10.56
N ASN A 181 11.07 -11.01 -10.65
CA ASN A 181 11.55 -10.16 -11.74
C ASN A 181 12.31 -8.96 -11.17
N ARG A 182 13.51 -8.70 -11.67
CA ARG A 182 14.40 -7.59 -11.24
C ARG A 182 14.17 -6.35 -12.12
N PHE A 183 14.16 -5.17 -11.50
CA PHE A 183 13.90 -3.88 -12.17
C PHE A 183 15.09 -2.93 -12.15
N CYS A 184 15.84 -2.89 -11.04
CA CYS A 184 17.09 -2.13 -10.93
C CYS A 184 18.26 -3.09 -11.14
N ALA A 185 18.58 -3.33 -12.42
CA ALA A 185 19.65 -4.23 -12.88
C ALA A 185 21.00 -3.52 -12.98
#